data_AF-H6QRJ6-F1
#
_entry.id   AF-H6QRJ6-F1
#
_cell.length_a   1.000
_cell.length_b   1.000
_cell.length_c   1.000
_cell.angle_alpha   90.00
_cell.angle_beta   90.00
_cell.angle_gamma   90.00
#
_symmetry.space_group_name_H-M   'P 1'
#
loop_
_entity.id
_entity.type
_entity.pdbx_description
1 polymer ?
#
loop_
_entity_poly.entity_id
_entity_poly.type
_entity_poly.pdbx_seq_one_letter_code
_entity_poly.pdbx_strand_id
1 'polypeptide(L)'
;MTPKEFISHFLSSKNPDLASRRRYWATKTGYEGTLHLVESIRDKFNSTDVGEGWWTQFIQKEAINILMRNNVRLARSSTGHWQSSQSVKPEFFSEAAKARREEKLVTEEMPFLYGILVGMLRNGEYPAGNEEDVVIEGPQESNTHPSDTFEAQLLERDGVAYTPIPWNEDQAEQRYHHVSHSGITFKNSDTC
;
A
#
# COMPACT_ATOMS: atom_id res chain seq x y z
N MET A 1 -22.38 -27.51 21.84
CA MET A 1 -22.18 -26.42 20.88
C MET A 1 -21.37 -25.33 21.55
N THR A 2 -20.16 -25.10 21.09
CA THR A 2 -19.31 -23.98 21.55
C THR A 2 -19.73 -22.66 20.90
N PRO A 3 -19.37 -21.49 21.46
CA PRO A 3 -19.65 -20.21 20.81
C PRO A 3 -19.06 -20.09 19.39
N LYS A 4 -17.88 -20.67 19.15
CA LYS A 4 -17.23 -20.69 17.83
C LYS A 4 -18.01 -21.55 16.83
N GLU A 5 -18.45 -22.74 17.25
CA GLU A 5 -19.31 -23.61 16.44
C GLU A 5 -20.64 -22.93 16.13
N PHE A 6 -21.24 -22.26 17.12
CA PHE A 6 -22.48 -21.52 16.90
C PHE A 6 -22.32 -20.43 15.84
N ILE A 7 -21.29 -19.59 15.94
CA ILE A 7 -21.05 -18.51 14.96
C ILE A 7 -20.79 -19.12 13.57
N SER A 8 -19.99 -20.17 13.47
CA SER A 8 -19.73 -20.85 12.20
C SER A 8 -21.02 -21.43 11.58
N HIS A 9 -21.81 -22.17 12.36
CA HIS A 9 -23.10 -22.70 11.90
C HIS A 9 -24.09 -21.58 11.58
N PHE A 10 -24.13 -20.52 12.37
CA PHE A 10 -24.95 -19.35 12.12
C PHE A 10 -24.58 -18.74 10.78
N LEU A 11 -23.31 -18.64 10.42
CA LEU A 11 -22.85 -18.04 9.15
C LEU A 11 -23.06 -18.94 7.92
N SER A 12 -22.86 -20.25 8.07
CA SER A 12 -22.83 -21.19 6.92
C SER A 12 -24.13 -21.97 6.71
N SER A 13 -25.05 -22.01 7.68
CA SER A 13 -26.28 -22.80 7.58
C SER A 13 -27.23 -22.29 6.50
N LYS A 14 -27.82 -23.22 5.75
CA LYS A 14 -28.87 -22.97 4.73
C LYS A 14 -30.28 -22.82 5.33
N ASN A 15 -30.42 -22.88 6.66
CA ASN A 15 -31.71 -22.68 7.31
C ASN A 15 -32.28 -21.28 6.95
N PRO A 16 -33.54 -21.19 6.48
CA PRO A 16 -34.13 -19.94 5.98
C PRO A 16 -34.24 -18.85 7.05
N ASP A 17 -34.48 -19.22 8.31
CA ASP A 17 -34.57 -18.25 9.41
C ASP A 17 -33.20 -17.62 9.70
N LEU A 18 -32.15 -18.45 9.68
CA LEU A 18 -30.79 -17.98 9.86
C LEU A 18 -30.35 -17.13 8.65
N ALA A 19 -30.69 -17.53 7.44
CA ALA A 19 -30.40 -16.77 6.23
C ALA A 19 -31.11 -15.39 6.26
N SER A 20 -32.37 -15.34 6.69
CA SER A 20 -33.12 -14.09 6.88
C SER A 20 -32.43 -13.15 7.85
N ARG A 21 -31.92 -13.66 8.98
CA ARG A 21 -31.17 -12.87 9.97
C ARG A 21 -29.82 -12.37 9.44
N ARG A 22 -29.16 -13.12 8.55
CA ARG A 22 -27.89 -12.72 7.94
C ARG A 22 -28.01 -11.73 6.78
N ARG A 23 -29.21 -11.54 6.22
CA ARG A 23 -29.38 -10.73 4.99
C ARG A 23 -28.87 -9.30 5.11
N TYR A 24 -28.77 -8.76 6.33
CA TYR A 24 -28.33 -7.39 6.60
C TYR A 24 -26.83 -7.25 6.87
N TRP A 25 -26.08 -8.34 6.97
CA TRP A 25 -24.67 -8.29 7.37
C TRP A 25 -23.78 -7.55 6.36
N ALA A 26 -24.13 -7.62 5.07
CA ALA A 26 -23.41 -6.94 3.98
C ALA A 26 -24.26 -5.86 3.30
N THR A 27 -25.20 -5.23 4.02
CA THR A 27 -26.00 -4.11 3.50
C THR A 27 -25.47 -2.77 3.98
N LYS A 28 -25.81 -1.69 3.26
CA LYS A 28 -25.44 -0.30 3.62
C LYS A 28 -25.79 0.09 5.07
N THR A 29 -26.79 -0.55 5.66
CA THR A 29 -27.26 -0.27 7.03
C THR A 29 -26.73 -1.23 8.09
N GLY A 30 -26.15 -2.38 7.71
CA GLY A 30 -25.74 -3.43 8.66
C GLY A 30 -24.27 -3.83 8.58
N TYR A 31 -23.52 -3.31 7.60
CA TYR A 31 -22.09 -3.60 7.46
C TYR A 31 -21.26 -3.09 8.64
N GLU A 32 -21.59 -1.93 9.21
CA GLU A 32 -20.86 -1.36 10.35
C GLU A 32 -20.88 -2.28 11.58
N GLY A 33 -22.06 -2.79 11.96
CA GLY A 33 -22.18 -3.75 13.07
C GLY A 33 -21.47 -5.08 12.78
N THR A 34 -21.40 -5.46 11.50
CA THR A 34 -20.66 -6.67 11.08
C THR A 34 -19.15 -6.46 11.17
N LEU A 35 -18.65 -5.29 10.76
CA LEU A 35 -17.24 -4.92 10.91
C LEU A 35 -16.86 -4.82 12.39
N HIS A 36 -17.70 -4.21 13.22
CA HIS A 36 -17.48 -4.17 14.67
C HIS A 36 -17.39 -5.56 15.31
N LEU A 37 -18.16 -6.54 14.81
CA LEU A 37 -18.03 -7.93 15.25
C LEU A 37 -16.68 -8.53 14.84
N VAL A 38 -16.19 -8.26 13.63
CA VAL A 38 -14.86 -8.69 13.18
C VAL A 38 -13.76 -8.06 14.04
N GLU A 39 -13.90 -6.77 14.37
CA GLU A 39 -12.98 -6.06 15.27
C GLU A 39 -13.00 -6.64 16.70
N SER A 40 -14.19 -6.95 17.23
CA SER A 40 -14.32 -7.61 18.53
C SER A 40 -13.62 -8.98 18.56
N ILE A 41 -13.59 -9.68 17.42
CA ILE A 41 -12.85 -10.94 17.26
C ILE A 41 -11.34 -10.67 17.16
N ARG A 42 -10.91 -9.68 16.36
CA ARG A 42 -9.51 -9.24 16.25
C ARG A 42 -8.93 -8.93 17.62
N ASP A 43 -9.64 -8.18 18.45
CA ASP A 43 -9.14 -7.74 19.74
C ASP A 43 -8.82 -8.93 20.67
N LYS A 44 -9.50 -10.06 20.50
CA LYS A 44 -9.15 -11.32 21.20
C LYS A 44 -7.84 -11.94 20.72
N PHE A 45 -7.50 -11.80 19.43
CA PHE A 45 -6.21 -12.24 18.92
C PHE A 45 -5.08 -11.32 19.38
N ASN A 46 -5.30 -10.01 19.29
CA ASN A 46 -4.32 -8.98 19.67
C ASN A 46 -4.10 -8.86 21.19
N SER A 47 -4.77 -9.69 22.00
CA SER A 47 -4.54 -9.76 23.46
C SER A 47 -3.24 -10.49 23.84
N THR A 48 -2.57 -11.15 22.87
CA THR A 48 -1.34 -11.93 23.09
C THR A 48 -0.45 -11.85 21.85
N ASP A 49 0.88 -11.86 22.02
CA ASP A 49 1.83 -11.83 20.90
C ASP A 49 1.63 -12.98 19.90
N VAL A 50 1.38 -14.19 20.42
CA VAL A 50 1.10 -15.37 19.58
C VAL A 50 -0.18 -15.19 18.77
N GLY A 51 -1.23 -14.66 19.39
CA GLY A 51 -2.51 -14.39 18.75
C GLY A 51 -2.41 -13.28 17.71
N GLU A 52 -1.68 -12.20 18.00
CA GLU A 52 -1.38 -11.11 17.07
C GLU A 52 -0.65 -11.64 15.83
N GLY A 53 0.32 -12.54 16.03
CA GLY A 53 1.01 -13.22 14.93
C GLY A 53 0.05 -13.98 14.01
N TRP A 54 -0.94 -14.69 14.57
CA TRP A 54 -1.98 -15.37 13.78
C TRP A 54 -2.89 -14.40 13.04
N TRP A 55 -3.29 -13.30 13.68
CA TRP A 55 -4.10 -12.27 13.05
C TRP A 55 -3.37 -11.60 11.88
N THR A 56 -2.11 -11.25 12.07
CA THR A 56 -1.25 -10.64 11.04
C THR A 56 -1.12 -11.57 9.83
N GLN A 57 -0.83 -12.86 10.04
CA GLN A 57 -0.77 -13.85 8.96
C GLN A 57 -2.11 -13.98 8.23
N PHE A 58 -3.23 -13.95 8.96
CA PHE A 58 -4.57 -14.01 8.37
C PHE A 58 -4.86 -12.79 7.48
N ILE A 59 -4.58 -11.57 7.96
CA ILE A 59 -4.78 -10.34 7.20
C ILE A 59 -3.86 -10.28 5.99
N GLN A 60 -2.59 -10.66 6.13
CA GLN A 60 -1.64 -10.73 5.01
C GLN A 60 -2.17 -11.67 3.92
N LYS A 61 -2.65 -12.86 4.30
CA LYS A 61 -3.22 -13.82 3.34
C LYS A 61 -4.44 -13.24 2.62
N GLU A 62 -5.35 -12.56 3.31
CA GLU A 62 -6.53 -11.98 2.66
C GLU A 62 -6.19 -10.77 1.78
N ALA A 63 -5.23 -9.94 2.19
CA ALA A 63 -4.71 -8.86 1.35
C ALA A 63 -4.13 -9.41 0.03
N ILE A 64 -3.33 -10.49 0.09
CA ILE A 64 -2.82 -11.17 -1.11
C ILE A 64 -3.97 -11.71 -1.96
N ASN A 65 -5.00 -12.33 -1.37
CA ASN A 65 -6.16 -12.83 -2.11
C ASN A 65 -6.90 -11.70 -2.86
N ILE A 66 -7.06 -10.53 -2.23
CA ILE A 66 -7.67 -9.35 -2.87
C ILE A 66 -6.80 -8.89 -4.05
N LEU A 67 -5.49 -8.78 -3.87
CA LEU A 67 -4.56 -8.39 -4.93
C LEU A 67 -4.58 -9.37 -6.11
N MET A 68 -4.61 -10.67 -5.85
CA MET A 68 -4.71 -11.70 -6.89
C MET A 68 -6.01 -11.56 -7.69
N ARG A 69 -7.14 -11.30 -7.03
CA ARG A 69 -8.42 -11.04 -7.71
C ARG A 69 -8.36 -9.78 -8.58
N ASN A 70 -7.68 -8.73 -8.13
CA ASN A 70 -7.47 -7.50 -8.90
C ASN A 70 -6.58 -7.75 -10.13
N ASN A 71 -5.45 -8.44 -9.96
CA ASN A 71 -4.54 -8.78 -11.05
C ASN A 71 -5.22 -9.64 -12.13
N VAL A 72 -6.06 -10.59 -11.73
CA VAL A 72 -6.83 -11.42 -12.68
C VAL A 72 -7.84 -10.57 -13.48
N ARG A 73 -8.41 -9.52 -12.88
CA ARG A 73 -9.26 -8.56 -13.63
C ARG A 73 -8.42 -7.74 -14.60
N LEU A 74 -7.22 -7.33 -14.18
CA LEU A 74 -6.29 -6.57 -15.02
C LEU A 74 -5.77 -7.35 -16.21
N ALA A 75 -5.40 -8.62 -16.01
CA ALA A 75 -4.94 -9.50 -17.07
C ALA A 75 -6.00 -9.78 -18.15
N ARG A 76 -7.30 -9.60 -17.82
CA ARG A 76 -8.41 -9.67 -18.79
C ARG A 76 -8.70 -8.35 -19.51
N SER A 77 -8.05 -7.27 -19.10
CA SER A 77 -8.09 -5.99 -19.80
C SER A 77 -7.27 -6.08 -21.10
N SER A 78 -7.71 -5.41 -22.16
CA SER A 78 -7.14 -5.50 -23.51
C SER A 78 -5.68 -5.07 -23.63
N THR A 79 -5.12 -4.41 -22.60
CA THR A 79 -3.75 -3.90 -22.59
C THR A 79 -2.79 -4.76 -21.75
N GLY A 80 -3.29 -5.60 -20.82
CA GLY A 80 -2.45 -6.39 -19.91
C GLY A 80 -1.42 -5.57 -19.12
N HIS A 81 -0.40 -6.24 -18.57
CA HIS A 81 0.71 -5.62 -17.82
C HIS A 81 1.91 -5.24 -18.70
N TRP A 82 1.89 -5.63 -19.98
CA TRP A 82 3.07 -5.61 -20.84
C TRP A 82 2.85 -4.63 -21.97
N GLN A 83 3.78 -3.67 -22.09
CA GLN A 83 3.88 -2.84 -23.29
C GLN A 83 5.05 -3.33 -24.14
N SER A 84 4.75 -3.67 -25.39
CA SER A 84 5.78 -4.10 -26.33
C SER A 84 6.67 -2.92 -26.70
N SER A 85 7.99 -3.08 -26.62
CA SER A 85 8.95 -2.05 -27.04
C SER A 85 8.78 -1.65 -28.51
N GLN A 86 8.16 -2.52 -29.34
CA GLN A 86 7.87 -2.24 -30.75
C GLN A 86 6.62 -1.36 -30.93
N SER A 87 5.70 -1.31 -29.96
CA SER A 87 4.48 -0.49 -30.00
C SER A 87 4.62 0.84 -29.27
N VAL A 88 5.73 1.03 -28.56
CA VAL A 88 6.02 2.24 -27.78
C VAL A 88 6.52 3.34 -28.72
N LYS A 89 5.81 4.45 -28.78
CA LYS A 89 6.21 5.66 -29.51
C LYS A 89 6.80 6.72 -28.56
N PRO A 90 7.56 7.72 -29.03
CA PRO A 90 8.11 8.77 -28.17
C PRO A 90 7.07 9.45 -27.26
N GLU A 91 5.83 9.60 -27.73
CA GLU A 91 4.74 10.21 -26.96
C GLU A 91 4.39 9.41 -25.69
N PHE A 92 4.68 8.10 -25.66
CA PHE A 92 4.53 7.25 -24.49
C PHE A 92 5.43 7.70 -23.33
N PHE A 93 6.58 8.32 -23.60
CA PHE A 93 7.49 8.79 -22.55
C PHE A 93 7.23 10.24 -22.15
N SER A 94 6.25 10.92 -22.78
CA SER A 94 5.87 12.26 -22.35
C SER A 94 5.37 12.25 -20.91
N GLU A 95 5.66 13.31 -20.16
CA GLU A 95 5.16 13.48 -18.78
C GLU A 95 3.63 13.39 -18.72
N ALA A 96 2.93 13.94 -19.72
CA ALA A 96 1.48 13.83 -19.81
C ALA A 96 0.99 12.37 -20.00
N ALA A 97 1.70 11.56 -20.79
CA ALA A 97 1.36 10.14 -20.94
C ALA A 97 1.73 9.32 -19.71
N LYS A 98 2.81 9.68 -19.02
CA LYS A 98 3.20 9.10 -17.73
C LYS A 98 2.14 9.38 -16.65
N ALA A 99 1.77 10.63 -16.44
CA ALA A 99 0.76 11.04 -15.49
C ALA A 99 -0.59 10.32 -15.72
N ARG A 100 -1.06 10.21 -16.97
CA ARG A 100 -2.31 9.48 -17.27
C ARG A 100 -2.24 7.99 -16.94
N ARG A 101 -1.09 7.34 -17.21
CA ARG A 101 -0.91 5.92 -16.86
C ARG A 101 -0.83 5.73 -15.36
N GLU A 102 -0.17 6.65 -14.68
CA GLU A 102 -0.03 6.66 -13.22
C GLU A 102 -1.40 6.80 -12.55
N GLU A 103 -2.18 7.82 -12.95
CA GLU A 103 -3.56 8.04 -12.50
C GLU A 103 -4.42 6.79 -12.73
N LYS A 104 -4.36 6.21 -13.93
CA LYS A 104 -5.09 4.99 -14.26
C LYS A 104 -4.67 3.82 -13.38
N LEU A 105 -3.36 3.65 -13.15
CA LEU A 105 -2.82 2.57 -12.33
C LEU A 105 -3.34 2.65 -10.89
N VAL A 106 -3.36 3.83 -10.29
CA VAL A 106 -3.74 4.00 -8.87
C VAL A 106 -5.24 4.10 -8.65
N THR A 107 -6.01 4.60 -9.62
CA THR A 107 -7.45 4.79 -9.45
C THR A 107 -8.27 3.61 -9.95
N GLU A 108 -7.87 2.99 -11.06
CA GLU A 108 -8.67 1.98 -11.75
C GLU A 108 -8.07 0.58 -11.62
N GLU A 109 -6.75 0.45 -11.83
CA GLU A 109 -6.11 -0.85 -12.01
C GLU A 109 -5.72 -1.50 -10.68
N MET A 110 -5.06 -0.76 -9.80
CA MET A 110 -4.47 -1.25 -8.54
C MET A 110 -4.77 -0.38 -7.30
N PRO A 111 -6.01 0.13 -7.10
CA PRO A 111 -6.32 1.06 -6.01
C PRO A 111 -6.08 0.49 -4.60
N PHE A 112 -6.31 -0.82 -4.42
CA PHE A 112 -6.09 -1.47 -3.13
C PHE A 112 -4.60 -1.53 -2.74
N LEU A 113 -3.72 -1.87 -3.69
CA LEU A 113 -2.27 -1.91 -3.44
C LEU A 113 -1.74 -0.51 -3.15
N TYR A 114 -2.14 0.45 -4.00
CA TYR A 114 -1.76 1.85 -3.82
C TYR A 114 -2.18 2.36 -2.44
N GLY A 115 -3.42 2.09 -2.01
CA GLY A 115 -3.91 2.46 -0.69
C GLY A 115 -3.09 1.84 0.46
N ILE A 116 -2.65 0.58 0.35
CA ILE A 116 -1.76 -0.05 1.33
C ILE A 116 -0.41 0.66 1.38
N LEU A 117 0.22 0.90 0.22
CA LEU A 117 1.55 1.52 0.16
C LEU A 117 1.52 2.94 0.70
N VAL A 118 0.57 3.75 0.26
CA VAL A 118 0.42 5.13 0.73
C VAL A 118 0.05 5.17 2.21
N GLY A 119 -0.84 4.30 2.67
CA GLY A 119 -1.17 4.21 4.10
C GLY A 119 0.03 3.84 4.96
N MET A 120 0.83 2.86 4.52
CA MET A 120 2.08 2.48 5.20
C MET A 120 3.09 3.62 5.23
N LEU A 121 3.26 4.34 4.11
CA LEU A 121 4.21 5.45 4.02
C LEU A 121 3.76 6.66 4.85
N ARG A 122 2.47 6.97 4.89
CA ARG A 122 1.89 8.05 5.71
C ARG A 122 1.94 7.74 7.20
N ASN A 123 1.72 6.49 7.57
CA ASN A 123 1.65 6.05 8.97
C ASN A 123 2.98 5.46 9.46
N GLY A 124 4.05 5.56 8.68
CA GLY A 124 5.38 5.03 8.99
C GLY A 124 6.11 5.79 10.11
N GLU A 125 5.57 6.93 10.54
CA GLU A 125 5.95 7.59 11.80
C GLU A 125 5.27 6.86 12.97
N TYR A 126 5.85 5.75 13.42
CA TYR A 126 5.46 5.15 14.70
C TYR A 126 5.64 6.18 15.83
N PRO A 127 4.68 6.36 16.75
CA PRO A 127 4.90 7.15 17.95
C PRO A 127 5.99 6.47 18.77
N ALA A 128 7.06 7.20 19.05
CA ALA A 128 8.11 6.77 19.96
C ALA A 128 7.46 6.34 21.28
N GLY A 129 7.48 5.03 21.54
CA GLY A 129 7.18 4.50 22.86
C GLY A 129 8.23 5.06 23.82
N ASN A 130 7.76 5.88 24.76
CA ASN A 130 8.58 6.41 25.84
C ASN A 130 9.20 5.24 26.61
N GLU A 131 10.52 5.21 26.73
CA GLU A 131 11.22 4.91 27.99
C GLU A 131 12.73 5.20 27.83
N GLU A 132 13.17 6.10 28.72
CA GLU A 132 14.53 6.49 29.11
C GLU A 132 15.26 7.57 28.27
N ASP A 133 15.45 8.71 28.95
CA ASP A 133 16.23 9.87 28.54
C ASP A 133 17.63 9.49 28.01
N VAL A 134 17.74 9.34 26.70
CA VAL A 134 19.01 9.56 26.01
C VAL A 134 18.92 10.96 25.41
N VAL A 135 19.73 11.88 25.94
CA VAL A 135 19.99 13.17 25.29
C VAL A 135 20.65 12.86 23.95
N ILE A 136 19.85 12.69 22.91
CA ILE A 136 20.32 12.67 21.53
C ILE A 136 20.41 14.13 21.12
N GLU A 137 21.63 14.66 21.13
CA GLU A 137 21.94 15.91 20.46
C GLU A 137 21.35 15.86 19.05
N GLY A 138 20.50 16.84 18.71
CA GLY A 138 19.77 16.85 17.45
C GLY A 138 20.70 16.70 16.26
N PRO A 139 20.24 16.12 15.13
CA PRO A 139 21.09 15.95 13.96
C PRO A 139 21.64 17.31 13.54
N GLN A 140 22.96 17.50 13.69
CA GLN A 140 23.64 18.59 13.01
C GLN A 140 23.29 18.48 11.53
N GLU A 141 22.81 19.59 10.98
CA GLU A 141 22.63 19.81 9.56
C GLU A 141 23.88 19.34 8.83
N SER A 142 23.79 18.18 8.17
CA SER A 142 24.79 17.77 7.21
C SER A 142 24.65 18.73 6.04
N ASN A 143 25.51 19.74 6.00
CA ASN A 143 25.81 20.46 4.77
C ASN A 143 26.29 19.42 3.76
N THR A 144 25.37 18.88 2.95
CA THR A 144 25.69 17.96 1.87
C THR A 144 26.30 18.77 0.73
N HIS A 145 27.52 19.23 0.94
CA HIS A 145 28.42 19.45 -0.17
C HIS A 145 28.69 18.05 -0.77
N PRO A 146 28.56 17.84 -2.09
CA PRO A 146 28.83 16.55 -2.69
C PRO A 146 30.24 16.12 -2.28
N SER A 147 30.33 15.01 -1.53
CA SER A 147 31.58 14.40 -1.08
C SER A 147 32.36 13.82 -2.27
N ASP A 148 31.64 13.51 -3.35
CA ASP A 148 32.22 13.01 -4.59
C ASP A 148 32.55 14.17 -5.55
N THR A 149 33.85 14.32 -5.81
CA THR A 149 34.39 15.33 -6.73
C THR A 149 33.89 15.13 -8.17
N PHE A 150 33.55 13.90 -8.56
CA PHE A 150 33.05 13.59 -9.89
C PHE A 150 31.59 14.05 -10.07
N GLU A 151 30.75 13.83 -9.05
CA GLU A 151 29.35 14.24 -9.06
C GLU A 151 29.21 15.77 -9.08
N ALA A 152 30.07 16.47 -8.35
CA ALA A 152 30.16 17.93 -8.36
C ALA A 152 30.50 18.49 -9.74
N GLN A 153 31.45 17.88 -10.46
CA GLN A 153 31.85 18.31 -11.81
C GLN A 153 30.76 18.02 -12.85
N LEU A 154 29.99 16.95 -12.67
CA LEU A 154 28.88 16.60 -13.56
C LEU A 154 27.73 17.62 -13.42
N LEU A 155 27.38 17.99 -12.19
CA LEU A 155 26.35 19.00 -11.88
C LEU A 155 26.74 20.41 -12.37
N GLU A 156 28.02 20.76 -12.28
CA GLU A 156 28.54 22.05 -12.77
C GLU A 156 28.51 22.13 -14.31
N ARG A 157 28.83 21.02 -15.00
CA ARG A 157 28.79 20.97 -16.48
C ARG A 157 27.38 21.06 -17.03
N ASP A 158 26.41 20.47 -16.33
CA ASP A 158 25.02 20.42 -16.79
C ASP A 158 24.19 21.62 -16.28
N GLY A 159 24.80 22.54 -15.53
CA GLY A 159 24.15 23.77 -15.05
C GLY A 159 23.02 23.54 -14.05
N VAL A 160 23.01 22.38 -13.39
CA VAL A 160 21.96 21.98 -12.44
C VAL A 160 22.42 22.27 -11.02
N ALA A 161 21.81 23.26 -10.38
CA ALA A 161 22.01 23.55 -8.96
C ALA A 161 20.93 22.83 -8.13
N TYR A 162 21.33 22.09 -7.09
CA TYR A 162 20.41 21.54 -6.11
C TYR A 162 19.88 22.68 -5.23
N THR A 163 18.61 23.03 -5.37
CA THR A 163 17.94 23.93 -4.42
C THR A 163 17.28 23.07 -3.34
N PRO A 164 17.71 23.16 -2.06
CA PRO A 164 16.97 22.56 -0.97
C PRO A 164 15.60 23.23 -0.90
N ILE A 165 14.56 22.49 -1.28
CA ILE A 165 13.19 23.00 -1.18
C ILE A 165 12.77 22.86 0.29
N PRO A 166 12.29 23.93 0.95
CA PRO A 166 11.84 23.85 2.34
C PRO A 166 10.72 22.81 2.49
N TRP A 167 10.78 22.06 3.59
CA TRP A 167 9.92 20.91 3.88
C TRP A 167 8.45 21.33 4.07
N ASN A 168 7.57 20.92 3.16
CA ASN A 168 6.12 21.17 3.22
C ASN A 168 5.34 19.85 3.15
N GLU A 169 4.13 19.80 3.73
CA GLU A 169 3.22 18.64 3.69
C GLU A 169 2.94 18.15 2.26
N ASP A 170 2.80 19.08 1.30
CA ASP A 170 2.63 18.77 -0.13
C ASP A 170 3.80 17.95 -0.70
N GLN A 171 5.02 18.14 -0.19
CA GLN A 171 6.19 17.37 -0.63
C GLN A 171 6.24 15.98 -0.02
N ALA A 172 5.76 15.81 1.22
CA ALA A 172 5.63 14.49 1.83
C ALA A 172 4.64 13.64 1.02
N GLU A 173 3.51 14.22 0.62
CA GLU A 173 2.53 13.55 -0.23
C GLU A 173 3.09 13.20 -1.62
N GLN A 174 3.82 14.12 -2.25
CA GLN A 174 4.53 13.85 -3.51
C GLN A 174 5.58 12.73 -3.36
N ARG A 175 6.34 12.71 -2.25
CA ARG A 175 7.31 11.66 -1.97
C ARG A 175 6.63 10.30 -1.78
N TYR A 176 5.53 10.24 -1.03
CA TYR A 176 4.77 9.00 -0.84
C TYR A 176 4.19 8.49 -2.17
N HIS A 177 3.72 9.42 -3.01
CA HIS A 177 3.31 9.10 -4.38
C HIS A 177 4.50 8.50 -5.16
N HIS A 178 5.63 9.19 -5.24
CA HIS A 178 6.78 8.69 -6.03
C HIS A 178 7.34 7.34 -5.55
N VAL A 179 7.42 7.10 -4.24
CA VAL A 179 7.93 5.85 -3.67
C VAL A 179 6.98 4.68 -3.92
N SER A 180 5.67 4.89 -3.77
CA SER A 180 4.67 3.84 -4.02
C SER A 180 4.65 3.38 -5.48
N HIS A 181 4.95 4.28 -6.43
CA HIS A 181 5.05 3.94 -7.84
C HIS A 181 6.33 3.19 -8.21
N SER A 182 7.45 3.57 -7.61
CA SER A 182 8.77 2.96 -7.91
C SER A 182 8.86 1.50 -7.44
N GLY A 183 8.09 1.10 -6.42
CA GLY A 183 8.04 -0.27 -5.91
C GLY A 183 7.25 -1.28 -6.77
N ILE A 184 6.51 -0.83 -7.80
CA ILE A 184 5.63 -1.70 -8.60
C ILE A 184 6.33 -2.29 -9.84
N THR A 185 7.55 -1.86 -10.16
CA THR A 185 8.27 -2.36 -11.34
C THR A 185 9.66 -2.86 -10.96
N PHE A 186 9.84 -4.17 -10.79
CA PHE A 186 11.10 -4.87 -11.11
C PHE A 186 10.89 -6.40 -11.16
N LYS A 187 11.05 -6.98 -12.35
CA LYS A 187 11.90 -8.15 -12.60
C LYS A 187 12.38 -8.10 -14.05
N ASN A 188 13.66 -7.77 -14.24
CA ASN A 188 14.37 -8.14 -15.45
C ASN A 188 14.42 -9.67 -15.49
N SER A 189 13.82 -10.24 -16.53
CA SER A 189 14.12 -11.61 -16.95
C SER A 189 15.23 -11.55 -17.98
N ASP A 190 16.47 -11.48 -17.49
CA ASP A 190 17.61 -11.96 -18.26
C ASP A 190 17.53 -13.50 -18.28
N THR A 191 17.26 -14.07 -19.45
CA THR A 191 17.70 -15.42 -19.80
C THR A 191 17.74 -15.57 -21.31
N CYS A 192 18.97 -15.73 -21.82
CA CYS A 192 19.45 -16.24 -23.12
C CYS A 192 18.76 -15.82 -24.42
#